data_AF-A0A3N5EXW9-F1
#
_entry.id   AF-A0A3N5EXW9-F1
#
_cell.length_a   1.000
_cell.length_b   1.000
_cell.length_c   1.000
_cell.angle_alpha   90.00
_cell.angle_beta   90.00
_cell.angle_gamma   90.00
#
_symmetry.space_group_name_H-M   'P 1'
#
loop_
_entity.id
_entity.type
_entity.pdbx_description
1 polymer ?
#
loop_
_entity_poly.entity_id
_entity_poly.type
_entity_poly.pdbx_seq_one_letter_code
_entity_poly.pdbx_strand_id
1 'polypeptide(L)'
;MSLQTDVTTAMRSAMKVGDAKRVGTLRMAMAAAHNRQIELGHELTDVEMVEVLDRQVKQRRESIELFRGGGRPELAEIEEAEITILREFLPEPLSAEELERLARDAVAATGSSGAADMGKVMGVLVPQTKGRADGKEVSDLVRRLLSEAPAG
;
A
#
# COMPACT_ATOMS: atom_id res chain seq x y z
N MET A 1 17.34 -9.98 -8.19
CA MET A 1 16.42 -9.41 -9.18
C MET A 1 15.68 -8.27 -8.49
N SER A 2 15.31 -7.22 -9.21
CA SER A 2 14.48 -6.14 -8.64
C SER A 2 13.01 -6.56 -8.64
N LEU A 3 12.19 -5.94 -7.78
CA LEU A 3 10.75 -6.17 -7.73
C LEU A 3 10.08 -5.90 -9.09
N GLN A 4 10.54 -4.86 -9.79
CA GLN A 4 10.07 -4.54 -11.15
C GLN A 4 10.39 -5.66 -12.16
N THR A 5 11.53 -6.33 -12.00
CA THR A 5 11.89 -7.52 -12.80
C THR A 5 10.97 -8.70 -12.49
N ASP A 6 10.62 -8.90 -11.22
CA ASP A 6 9.74 -9.98 -10.78
C ASP A 6 8.32 -9.80 -11.34
N VAL A 7 7.77 -8.58 -11.26
CA VAL A 7 6.47 -8.23 -11.88
C VAL A 7 6.50 -8.46 -13.39
N THR A 8 7.56 -8.03 -14.07
CA THR A 8 7.73 -8.25 -15.52
C THR A 8 7.79 -9.73 -15.86
N THR A 9 8.48 -10.52 -15.06
CA THR A 9 8.62 -11.98 -15.25
C THR A 9 7.28 -12.67 -15.06
N ALA A 10 6.54 -12.33 -14.00
CA ALA A 10 5.21 -12.85 -13.74
C ALA A 10 4.22 -12.50 -14.86
N MET A 11 4.28 -11.28 -15.41
CA MET A 11 3.48 -10.87 -16.56
C MET A 11 3.77 -11.73 -17.79
N ARG A 12 5.05 -11.98 -18.10
CA ARG A 12 5.44 -12.87 -19.23
C ARG A 12 4.98 -14.30 -19.01
N SER A 13 5.04 -14.81 -17.79
CA SER A 13 4.53 -16.14 -17.45
C SER A 13 3.02 -16.22 -17.62
N ALA A 14 2.28 -15.20 -17.18
CA ALA A 14 0.83 -15.10 -17.38
C ALA A 14 0.45 -15.09 -18.87
N MET A 15 1.22 -14.40 -19.71
CA MET A 15 1.02 -14.42 -21.17
C MET A 15 1.16 -15.82 -21.77
N LYS A 16 2.13 -16.63 -21.30
CA LYS A 16 2.37 -17.98 -21.83
C LYS A 16 1.23 -18.94 -21.53
N VAL A 17 0.57 -18.78 -20.38
CA VAL A 17 -0.54 -19.66 -19.94
C VAL A 17 -1.91 -19.09 -20.31
N GLY A 18 -1.97 -17.91 -20.95
CA GLY A 18 -3.23 -17.29 -21.38
C GLY A 18 -4.06 -16.68 -20.24
N ASP A 19 -3.45 -16.34 -19.11
CA ASP A 19 -4.14 -15.68 -17.98
C ASP A 19 -4.34 -14.19 -18.29
N ALA A 20 -5.39 -13.89 -19.06
CA ALA A 20 -5.69 -12.54 -19.54
C ALA A 20 -5.89 -11.54 -18.39
N LYS A 21 -6.50 -11.97 -17.27
CA LYS A 21 -6.74 -11.12 -16.11
C LYS A 21 -5.40 -10.69 -15.50
N ARG A 22 -4.54 -11.65 -15.17
CA ARG A 22 -3.23 -11.38 -14.60
C ARG A 22 -2.34 -10.56 -15.54
N VAL A 23 -2.40 -10.82 -16.85
CA VAL A 23 -1.69 -9.99 -17.84
C VAL A 23 -2.18 -8.54 -17.81
N GLY A 24 -3.50 -8.31 -17.78
CA GLY A 24 -4.08 -6.98 -17.72
C GLY A 24 -3.65 -6.21 -16.48
N THR A 25 -3.80 -6.83 -15.30
CA THR A 25 -3.43 -6.24 -14.01
C THR A 25 -1.95 -5.86 -13.94
N LEU A 26 -1.06 -6.79 -14.29
CA LEU A 26 0.38 -6.55 -14.22
C LEU A 26 0.86 -5.53 -15.27
N ARG A 27 0.22 -5.47 -16.45
CA ARG A 27 0.53 -4.45 -17.45
C ARG A 27 0.16 -3.05 -16.96
N MET A 28 -1.00 -2.90 -16.29
CA MET A 28 -1.40 -1.62 -15.70
C MET A 28 -0.46 -1.21 -14.56
N ALA A 29 -0.04 -2.14 -13.72
CA ALA A 29 0.97 -1.88 -12.70
C ALA A 29 2.30 -1.41 -13.28
N MET A 30 2.79 -2.05 -14.36
CA MET A 30 4.01 -1.64 -15.05
C MET A 30 3.87 -0.28 -15.75
N ALA A 31 2.69 0.05 -16.28
CA ALA A 31 2.43 1.38 -16.83
C ALA A 31 2.48 2.47 -15.74
N ALA A 32 1.88 2.20 -14.57
CA ALA A 32 1.96 3.09 -13.41
C ALA A 32 3.42 3.26 -12.92
N ALA A 33 4.21 2.18 -12.91
CA ALA A 33 5.63 2.23 -12.57
C ALA A 33 6.41 3.08 -13.57
N HIS A 34 6.17 2.91 -14.87
CA HIS A 34 6.83 3.71 -15.91
C HIS A 34 6.50 5.20 -15.80
N ASN A 35 5.22 5.55 -15.56
CA ASN A 35 4.84 6.94 -15.31
C ASN A 35 5.59 7.51 -14.11
N ARG A 36 5.75 6.72 -13.05
CA ARG A 36 6.50 7.13 -11.86
C ARG A 36 7.99 7.34 -12.13
N GLN A 37 8.61 6.52 -12.98
CA GLN A 37 9.99 6.72 -13.43
C GLN A 37 10.15 8.05 -14.18
N ILE A 38 9.21 8.36 -15.08
CA ILE A 38 9.20 9.63 -15.82
C ILE A 38 9.09 10.82 -14.85
N GLU A 39 8.20 10.74 -13.86
CA GLU A 39 8.04 11.78 -12.84
C GLU A 39 9.31 12.01 -12.01
N LEU A 40 10.02 10.93 -11.67
CA LEU A 40 11.21 10.98 -10.82
C LEU A 40 12.50 11.28 -11.60
N GLY A 41 12.52 10.98 -12.90
CA GLY A 41 13.71 11.11 -13.73
C GLY A 41 14.74 9.99 -13.52
N HIS A 42 14.36 8.89 -12.87
CA HIS A 42 15.24 7.73 -12.62
C HIS A 42 14.48 6.40 -12.60
N GLU A 43 15.22 5.29 -12.68
CA GLU A 43 14.70 3.94 -12.49
C GLU A 43 14.22 3.73 -11.04
N LEU A 44 13.10 3.04 -10.85
CA LEU A 44 12.55 2.82 -9.51
C LEU A 44 13.45 1.88 -8.71
N THR A 45 13.68 2.26 -7.47
CA THR A 45 14.08 1.34 -6.42
C THR A 45 12.93 0.37 -6.08
N ASP A 46 13.24 -0.78 -5.48
CA ASP A 46 12.21 -1.72 -5.02
C ASP A 46 11.23 -1.06 -4.04
N VAL A 47 11.74 -0.13 -3.25
CA VAL A 47 10.97 0.66 -2.30
C VAL A 47 9.94 1.56 -3.00
N GLU A 48 10.32 2.23 -4.08
CA GLU A 48 9.40 3.05 -4.89
C GLU A 48 8.44 2.18 -5.70
N MET A 49 8.87 1.00 -6.14
CA MET A 49 7.99 0.04 -6.80
C MET A 49 6.88 -0.45 -5.85
N VAL A 50 7.21 -0.74 -4.58
CA VAL A 50 6.23 -1.05 -3.54
C VAL A 50 5.21 0.09 -3.38
N GLU A 51 5.66 1.35 -3.36
CA GLU A 51 4.74 2.50 -3.26
C GLU A 51 3.77 2.60 -4.45
N VAL A 52 4.25 2.30 -5.66
CA VAL A 52 3.40 2.27 -6.87
C VAL A 52 2.33 1.18 -6.74
N LEU A 53 2.72 -0.03 -6.35
CA LEU A 53 1.81 -1.17 -6.21
C LEU A 53 0.80 -0.96 -5.08
N ASP A 54 1.23 -0.41 -3.94
CA ASP A 54 0.37 -0.08 -2.80
C ASP A 54 -0.69 0.97 -3.19
N ARG A 55 -0.28 2.02 -3.94
CA ARG A 55 -1.22 3.00 -4.50
C ARG A 55 -2.23 2.37 -5.45
N GLN A 56 -1.79 1.44 -6.29
CA GLN A 56 -2.68 0.69 -7.19
C GLN A 56 -3.69 -0.16 -6.41
N VAL A 57 -3.28 -0.80 -5.32
CA VAL A 57 -4.19 -1.56 -4.44
C VAL A 57 -5.20 -0.62 -3.77
N LYS A 58 -4.75 0.54 -3.27
CA LYS A 58 -5.62 1.54 -2.66
C LYS A 58 -6.72 2.02 -3.62
N GLN A 59 -6.35 2.41 -4.83
CA GLN A 59 -7.31 2.88 -5.85
C GLN A 59 -8.40 1.84 -6.12
N ARG A 60 -8.04 0.55 -6.17
CA ARG A 60 -9.00 -0.54 -6.37
C ARG A 60 -9.92 -0.75 -5.17
N ARG A 61 -9.43 -0.60 -3.94
CA ARG A 61 -10.28 -0.60 -2.74
C ARG A 61 -11.29 0.53 -2.76
N GLU A 62 -10.87 1.73 -3.16
CA GLU A 62 -11.78 2.87 -3.32
C GLU A 62 -12.83 2.57 -4.41
N SER A 63 -12.44 1.98 -5.54
CA SER A 63 -13.37 1.52 -6.59
C SER A 63 -14.37 0.47 -6.08
N ILE A 64 -13.93 -0.51 -5.27
CA ILE A 64 -14.79 -1.56 -4.70
C ILE A 64 -15.95 -0.94 -3.91
N GLU A 65 -15.65 0.00 -3.03
CA GLU A 65 -16.67 0.67 -2.21
C GLU A 65 -17.67 1.44 -3.09
N LEU A 66 -17.17 2.13 -4.13
CA LEU A 66 -18.02 2.85 -5.09
C LEU A 66 -18.89 1.90 -5.92
N PHE A 67 -18.36 0.78 -6.39
CA PHE A 67 -19.11 -0.20 -7.18
C PHE A 67 -20.18 -0.89 -6.34
N ARG A 68 -19.86 -1.30 -5.12
CA ARG A 68 -20.83 -1.87 -4.17
C ARG A 68 -21.93 -0.88 -3.82
N GLY A 69 -21.56 0.36 -3.47
CA GLY A 69 -22.51 1.43 -3.19
C GLY A 69 -23.40 1.78 -4.40
N GLY A 70 -22.88 1.60 -5.62
CA GLY A 70 -23.59 1.80 -6.88
C GLY A 70 -24.37 0.58 -7.40
N GLY A 71 -24.45 -0.52 -6.64
CA GLY A 71 -25.19 -1.72 -7.05
C GLY A 71 -24.55 -2.52 -8.18
N ARG A 72 -23.22 -2.45 -8.34
CA ARG A 72 -22.42 -3.17 -9.34
C ARG A 72 -21.42 -4.15 -8.71
N PRO A 73 -21.86 -5.17 -7.97
CA PRO A 73 -20.98 -6.10 -7.26
C PRO A 73 -20.02 -6.86 -8.18
N GLU A 74 -20.41 -7.11 -9.43
CA GLU A 74 -19.58 -7.77 -10.43
C GLU A 74 -18.31 -6.97 -10.77
N LEU A 75 -18.38 -5.64 -10.72
CA LEU A 75 -17.21 -4.78 -10.92
C LEU A 75 -16.32 -4.77 -9.67
N ALA A 76 -16.91 -4.85 -8.48
CA ALA A 76 -16.15 -4.97 -7.24
C ALA A 76 -15.36 -6.30 -7.19
N GLU A 77 -15.96 -7.41 -7.62
CA GLU A 77 -15.28 -8.71 -7.70
C GLU A 77 -14.08 -8.71 -8.65
N ILE A 78 -14.17 -7.95 -9.75
CA ILE A 78 -13.02 -7.75 -10.66
C ILE A 78 -11.89 -7.05 -9.90
N GLU A 79 -12.17 -5.94 -9.23
CA GLU A 79 -11.18 -5.19 -8.46
C GLU A 79 -10.54 -6.01 -7.34
N GLU A 80 -11.31 -6.85 -6.64
CA GLU A 80 -10.80 -7.77 -5.61
C GLU A 80 -9.83 -8.81 -6.17
N ALA A 81 -10.15 -9.37 -7.34
CA ALA A 81 -9.27 -10.30 -8.03
C ALA A 81 -7.96 -9.61 -8.45
N GLU A 82 -8.02 -8.36 -8.91
CA GLU A 82 -6.83 -7.59 -9.27
C GLU A 82 -5.97 -7.23 -8.04
N ILE A 83 -6.59 -6.86 -6.92
CA ILE A 83 -5.88 -6.63 -5.65
C ILE A 83 -5.12 -7.89 -5.24
N THR A 84 -5.72 -9.06 -5.38
CA THR A 84 -5.09 -10.34 -5.03
C THR A 84 -3.81 -10.56 -5.83
N ILE A 85 -3.85 -10.28 -7.15
CA ILE A 85 -2.68 -10.40 -8.04
C ILE A 85 -1.57 -9.41 -7.63
N LEU A 86 -1.92 -8.16 -7.32
CA LEU A 86 -0.93 -7.14 -6.94
C LEU A 86 -0.28 -7.44 -5.58
N ARG A 87 -1.04 -8.02 -4.64
CA ARG A 87 -0.57 -8.37 -3.30
C ARG A 87 0.53 -9.43 -3.28
N GLU A 88 0.65 -10.24 -4.32
CA GLU A 88 1.77 -11.21 -4.45
C GLU A 88 3.15 -10.54 -4.51
N PHE A 89 3.19 -9.24 -4.81
CA PHE A 89 4.42 -8.43 -4.94
C PHE A 89 4.57 -7.41 -3.82
N LEU A 90 3.65 -7.41 -2.85
CA LEU A 90 3.69 -6.54 -1.69
C LEU A 90 4.04 -7.34 -0.44
N PRO A 91 4.64 -6.72 0.59
CA PRO A 91 4.79 -7.38 1.87
C PRO A 91 3.43 -7.63 2.51
N GLU A 92 3.38 -8.60 3.43
CA GLU A 92 2.14 -9.00 4.10
C GLU A 92 1.45 -7.79 4.75
N PRO A 93 0.16 -7.51 4.45
CA PRO A 93 -0.56 -6.41 5.05
C PRO A 93 -0.65 -6.58 6.57
N LEU A 94 -0.57 -5.48 7.30
CA LEU A 94 -0.80 -5.47 8.74
C LEU A 94 -2.30 -5.60 9.02
N SER A 95 -2.65 -6.36 10.06
CA SER A 95 -3.98 -6.26 10.66
C SER A 95 -4.16 -4.91 11.38
N ALA A 96 -5.41 -4.52 11.66
CA ALA A 96 -5.68 -3.30 12.43
C ALA A 96 -5.03 -3.35 13.82
N GLU A 97 -5.04 -4.51 14.46
CA GLU A 97 -4.42 -4.74 15.77
C GLU A 97 -2.89 -4.68 15.72
N GLU A 98 -2.29 -5.22 14.65
CA GLU A 98 -0.85 -5.14 14.45
C GLU A 98 -0.38 -3.72 14.18
N LEU A 99 -1.12 -2.99 13.35
CA LEU A 99 -0.85 -1.59 13.07
C LEU A 99 -1.01 -0.73 14.33
N GLU A 100 -2.06 -0.94 15.11
CA GLU A 100 -2.26 -0.25 16.40
C GLU A 100 -1.13 -0.54 17.38
N ARG A 101 -0.70 -1.80 17.50
CA ARG A 101 0.43 -2.18 18.36
C ARG A 101 1.72 -1.47 17.93
N LEU A 102 2.08 -1.51 16.65
CA LEU A 102 3.27 -0.84 16.14
C LEU A 102 3.23 0.68 16.37
N ALA A 103 2.05 1.30 16.20
CA ALA A 103 1.89 2.72 16.44
C ALA A 103 2.07 3.07 17.93
N ARG A 104 1.50 2.28 18.85
CA ARG A 104 1.70 2.46 20.30
C ARG A 104 3.16 2.28 20.70
N ASP A 105 3.83 1.27 20.16
CA ASP A 105 5.25 1.03 20.39
C ASP A 105 6.11 2.20 19.90
N ALA A 106 5.79 2.76 18.72
CA ALA A 106 6.48 3.94 18.19
C ALA A 106 6.26 5.20 19.05
N VAL A 107 5.05 5.42 19.56
CA VAL A 107 4.75 6.52 20.51
C VAL A 107 5.57 6.35 21.80
N ALA A 108 5.60 5.14 22.37
CA ALA A 108 6.36 4.85 23.58
C ALA A 108 7.88 4.99 23.37
N ALA A 109 8.42 4.45 22.27
CA ALA A 109 9.84 4.51 21.95
C ALA A 109 10.35 5.94 21.73
N THR A 110 9.48 6.85 21.30
CA THR A 110 9.83 8.25 21.07
C THR A 110 9.54 9.15 22.28
N GLY A 111 8.91 8.62 23.34
CA GLY A 111 8.48 9.41 24.50
C GLY A 111 7.50 10.53 24.14
N SER A 112 6.73 10.34 23.06
CA SER A 112 5.87 11.37 22.48
C SER A 112 4.54 11.49 23.23
N SER A 113 4.09 12.71 23.53
CA SER A 113 2.89 12.93 24.35
C SER A 113 1.96 14.02 23.81
N GLY A 114 2.05 14.35 22.52
CA GLY A 114 1.12 15.28 21.91
C GLY A 114 1.28 15.40 20.39
N ALA A 115 0.35 16.11 19.77
CA ALA A 115 0.29 16.27 18.31
C ALA A 115 1.56 16.89 17.69
N ALA A 116 2.34 17.66 18.47
CA ALA A 116 3.62 18.23 18.03
C ALA A 116 4.68 17.15 17.72
N ASP A 117 4.56 15.97 18.30
CA ASP A 117 5.50 14.87 18.12
C ASP A 117 5.18 13.95 16.94
N MET A 118 4.14 14.25 16.16
CA MET A 118 3.71 13.46 14.99
C MET A 118 4.89 13.09 14.09
N GLY A 119 5.76 14.06 13.77
CA GLY A 119 6.92 13.81 12.90
C GLY A 119 7.90 12.79 13.46
N LYS A 120 8.10 12.77 14.79
CA LYS A 120 9.00 11.82 15.46
C LYS A 120 8.43 10.40 15.40
N VAL A 121 7.14 10.25 15.75
CA VAL A 121 6.47 8.94 15.73
C VAL A 121 6.41 8.39 14.30
N MET A 122 6.04 9.23 13.33
CA MET A 122 5.98 8.83 11.93
C MET A 122 7.35 8.42 11.38
N GLY A 123 8.44 9.07 11.79
CA GLY A 123 9.80 8.70 11.40
C GLY A 123 10.19 7.27 11.80
N VAL A 124 9.65 6.78 12.93
CA VAL A 124 9.88 5.40 13.40
C VAL A 124 8.89 4.42 12.79
N LEU A 125 7.63 4.82 12.62
CA LEU A 125 6.55 3.93 12.20
C LEU A 125 6.53 3.67 10.69
N VAL A 126 6.74 4.70 9.85
CA VAL A 126 6.61 4.59 8.39
C VAL A 126 7.50 3.48 7.79
N PRO A 127 8.78 3.31 8.19
CA PRO A 127 9.60 2.20 7.68
C PRO A 127 9.03 0.81 7.99
N GLN A 128 8.24 0.67 9.06
CA GLN A 128 7.67 -0.60 9.50
C GLN A 128 6.33 -0.93 8.82
N THR A 129 5.64 0.10 8.32
CA THR A 129 4.30 -0.01 7.72
C THR A 129 4.29 0.13 6.20
N LYS A 130 5.42 0.54 5.59
CA LYS A 130 5.52 0.80 4.15
C LYS A 130 5.11 -0.42 3.31
N GLY A 131 4.11 -0.24 2.45
CA GLY A 131 3.55 -1.31 1.61
C GLY A 131 2.73 -2.36 2.38
N ARG A 132 2.55 -2.19 3.70
CA ARG A 132 1.83 -3.10 4.59
C ARG A 132 0.57 -2.47 5.18
N ALA A 133 0.48 -1.15 5.23
CA ALA A 133 -0.69 -0.39 5.65
C ALA A 133 -0.82 0.91 4.85
N ASP A 134 -2.04 1.41 4.72
CA ASP A 134 -2.29 2.68 4.03
C ASP A 134 -1.69 3.85 4.81
N GLY A 135 -0.95 4.73 4.13
CA GLY A 135 -0.27 5.85 4.79
C GLY A 135 -1.21 6.84 5.50
N LYS A 136 -2.46 6.99 5.02
CA LYS A 136 -3.45 7.83 5.70
C LYS A 136 -3.96 7.13 6.95
N GLU A 137 -4.26 5.83 6.89
CA GLU A 137 -4.61 5.02 8.07
C GLU A 137 -3.54 5.10 9.16
N VAL A 138 -2.26 4.95 8.79
CA VAL A 138 -1.10 5.08 9.70
C VAL A 138 -1.09 6.47 10.37
N SER A 139 -1.23 7.53 9.57
CA SER A 139 -1.21 8.92 10.05
C SER A 139 -2.40 9.25 10.97
N ASP A 140 -3.60 8.81 10.59
CA ASP A 140 -4.83 9.05 11.36
C ASP A 140 -4.80 8.30 12.70
N LEU A 141 -4.27 7.07 12.72
CA LEU A 141 -4.05 6.30 13.93
C LEU A 141 -3.06 6.97 14.88
N VAL A 142 -1.90 7.40 14.40
CA VAL A 142 -0.90 8.11 15.22
C VAL A 142 -1.50 9.40 15.78
N ARG A 143 -2.25 10.14 14.96
CA ARG A 143 -2.93 11.37 15.41
C ARG A 143 -3.88 11.09 16.55
N ARG A 144 -4.69 10.02 16.45
CA ARG A 144 -5.62 9.59 17.49
C ARG A 144 -4.87 9.26 18.78
N LEU A 145 -3.85 8.42 18.72
CA LEU A 145 -3.05 8.02 19.89
C LEU A 145 -2.39 9.21 20.59
N LEU A 146 -1.86 10.18 19.83
CA LEU A 146 -1.25 11.39 20.38
C LEU A 146 -2.26 12.42 20.91
N SER A 147 -3.53 12.33 20.52
CA SER A 147 -4.61 13.21 21.02
C SER A 147 -5.32 12.63 22.25
N GLU A 148 -5.28 11.30 22.41
CA GLU A 148 -5.81 10.58 23.57
C GLU A 148 -4.80 10.51 24.73
N ALA A 149 -3.52 10.81 24.49
CA ALA A 149 -2.53 10.93 25.54
C ALA A 149 -2.91 12.08 26.48
N PRO A 150 -3.01 11.86 27.82
CA PRO A 150 -3.28 12.94 28.74
C PRO A 150 -2.18 14.00 28.57
N ALA A 151 -2.59 15.25 28.34
CA ALA A 151 -1.70 16.39 28.44
C ALA A 151 -1.05 16.31 29.83
N GLY A 152 0.26 16.01 29.86
CA GLY A 152 1.06 16.02 31.08
C GLY A 152 1.06 17.39 31.73
#